data_AF-A0A8T5SWQ9-F1
#
_entry.id   AF-A0A8T5SWQ9-F1
#
_cell.length_a   1.000
_cell.length_b   1.000
_cell.length_c   1.000
_cell.angle_alpha   90.00
_cell.angle_beta   90.00
_cell.angle_gamma   90.00
#
_symmetry.space_group_name_H-M   'P 1'
#
loop_
_entity.id
_entity.type
_entity.pdbx_description
1 polymer ?
#
loop_
_entity_poly.entity_id
_entity_poly.type
_entity_poly.pdbx_seq_one_letter_code
_entity_poly.pdbx_strand_id
1 'polypeptide(L)'
;MCDYCLEHGTAGKWYFNARNYSNELAEELDLKEFLMEQYKTFEAMQVRKFGGFSAIGMGYKIQMPIIGRIVKTFAEKMLHTDKPSRNPFKAEGHIGQVIPLDDAITILETCVPEDSLIMKYCMCRYMHKGEKEACCINFGVMSEIIDKLPRFIPEPEDSKYRITKDEAIEKFTEFNKKGYIGTIWYGATPYINNLCACQTPMCAGFRPRTEFGIKSIFKAEYVVQNNPDNCQGCKRCITMCQFGAISFNENTKRVDVDQSKCFGCGVCLHMCRFEALNIVARNEIPALKGQY
;
A
#
# COMPACT_ATOMS: atom_id res chain seq x y z
N MET A 1 1.36 2.39 19.37
CA MET A 1 0.44 3.10 18.48
C MET A 1 1.28 3.91 17.52
N CYS A 2 0.97 3.92 16.23
CA CYS A 2 1.72 4.71 15.26
C CYS A 2 1.50 6.22 15.49
N ASP A 3 2.46 7.09 15.19
CA ASP A 3 2.33 8.53 15.43
C ASP A 3 1.15 9.12 14.62
N TYR A 4 0.98 8.68 13.38
CA TYR A 4 -0.17 9.03 12.53
C TYR A 4 -1.50 8.61 13.15
N CYS A 5 -1.53 7.49 13.85
CA CYS A 5 -2.72 6.94 14.50
C CYS A 5 -3.15 7.81 15.70
N LEU A 6 -2.19 8.43 16.37
CA LEU A 6 -2.42 9.39 17.44
C LEU A 6 -2.88 10.74 16.89
N GLU A 7 -2.29 11.21 15.79
CA GLU A 7 -2.53 12.54 15.25
C GLU A 7 -3.77 12.64 14.36
N HIS A 8 -4.02 11.61 13.54
CA HIS A 8 -5.00 11.65 12.46
C HIS A 8 -6.06 10.55 12.55
N GLY A 9 -6.06 9.74 13.61
CA GLY A 9 -6.88 8.52 13.70
C GLY A 9 -8.11 8.56 14.56
N THR A 10 -8.97 7.59 14.26
CA THR A 10 -10.14 7.22 15.04
C THR A 10 -9.99 5.74 15.38
N ALA A 11 -10.39 5.32 16.59
CA ALA A 11 -10.25 3.93 17.05
C ALA A 11 -8.81 3.38 16.98
N GLY A 12 -7.80 4.24 17.15
CA GLY A 12 -6.39 3.84 17.19
C GLY A 12 -5.75 3.53 15.82
N LYS A 13 -6.44 3.83 14.72
CA LYS A 13 -5.94 3.70 13.34
C LYS A 13 -6.21 4.98 12.55
N TRP A 14 -5.17 5.54 11.93
CA TRP A 14 -5.30 6.81 11.22
C TRP A 14 -6.19 6.72 9.98
N TYR A 15 -6.19 5.57 9.33
CA TYR A 15 -6.99 5.32 8.14
C TYR A 15 -8.45 4.96 8.41
N PHE A 16 -8.90 4.96 9.66
CA PHE A 16 -10.34 4.84 10.00
C PHE A 16 -11.02 6.18 10.27
N ASN A 17 -10.29 7.28 10.07
CA ASN A 17 -10.89 8.61 10.14
C ASN A 17 -11.49 8.99 8.78
N ALA A 18 -12.82 9.01 8.68
CA ALA A 18 -13.54 9.37 7.46
C ALA A 18 -13.20 10.78 6.93
N ARG A 19 -12.77 11.72 7.78
CA ARG A 19 -12.30 13.05 7.35
C ARG A 19 -11.13 12.94 6.35
N ASN A 20 -10.28 11.93 6.51
CA ASN A 20 -9.12 11.69 5.65
C ASN A 20 -9.50 11.32 4.20
N TYR A 21 -10.79 11.05 3.93
CA TYR A 21 -11.32 10.69 2.62
C TYR A 21 -12.21 11.78 2.02
N SER A 22 -12.43 12.87 2.77
CA SER A 22 -13.42 13.91 2.45
C SER A 22 -12.92 14.91 1.41
N ASN A 23 -13.86 15.44 0.61
CA ASN A 23 -13.58 16.55 -0.30
C ASN A 23 -13.25 17.84 0.46
N GLU A 24 -13.83 18.04 1.65
CA GLU A 24 -13.52 19.17 2.54
C GLU A 24 -12.01 19.23 2.85
N LEU A 25 -11.42 18.11 3.29
CA LEU A 25 -9.98 18.05 3.55
C LEU A 25 -9.16 18.28 2.27
N ALA A 26 -9.63 17.77 1.13
CA ALA A 26 -8.94 17.96 -0.14
C ALA A 26 -8.94 19.42 -0.61
N GLU A 27 -10.01 20.17 -0.33
CA GLU A 27 -10.13 21.61 -0.58
C GLU A 27 -9.27 22.43 0.37
N GLU A 28 -9.30 22.11 1.67
CA GLU A 28 -8.44 22.74 2.70
C GLU A 28 -6.95 22.64 2.34
N LEU A 29 -6.56 21.51 1.74
CA LEU A 29 -5.18 21.21 1.35
C LEU A 29 -4.86 21.60 -0.11
N ASP A 30 -5.82 22.13 -0.87
CA ASP A 30 -5.68 22.53 -2.28
C ASP A 30 -5.09 21.41 -3.18
N LEU A 31 -5.63 20.19 -3.03
CA LEU A 31 -5.02 18.98 -3.61
C LEU A 31 -5.43 18.70 -5.05
N LYS A 32 -6.41 19.40 -5.61
CA LYS A 32 -6.96 19.07 -6.93
C LYS A 32 -5.93 19.20 -8.05
N GLU A 33 -5.26 20.35 -8.12
CA GLU A 33 -4.21 20.58 -9.12
C GLU A 33 -2.97 19.72 -8.84
N PHE A 34 -2.60 19.61 -7.56
CA PHE A 34 -1.50 18.76 -7.11
C PHE A 34 -1.64 17.31 -7.58
N LEU A 35 -2.79 16.68 -7.28
CA LEU A 35 -3.06 15.30 -7.64
C LEU A 35 -3.11 15.13 -9.16
N MET A 36 -3.76 16.05 -9.87
CA MET A 36 -3.84 15.98 -11.32
C MET A 36 -2.45 15.99 -11.97
N GLU A 37 -1.56 16.90 -11.56
CA GLU A 37 -0.19 16.95 -12.07
C GLU A 37 0.64 15.74 -11.65
N GLN A 38 0.46 15.26 -10.42
CA GLN A 38 1.12 14.04 -9.94
C GLN A 38 0.77 12.83 -10.83
N TYR A 39 -0.51 12.61 -11.13
CA TYR A 39 -0.95 11.47 -11.91
C TYR A 39 -0.57 11.56 -13.40
N LYS A 40 -0.69 12.76 -14.01
CA LYS A 40 -0.23 13.00 -15.39
C LYS A 40 1.24 12.64 -15.58
N THR A 41 2.02 12.89 -14.55
CA THR A 41 3.47 12.80 -14.64
C THR A 41 4.07 11.62 -13.89
N PHE A 42 3.21 10.74 -13.38
CA PHE A 42 3.60 9.54 -12.64
C PHE A 42 4.50 8.61 -13.46
N GLU A 43 4.24 8.48 -14.76
CA GLU A 43 5.08 7.66 -15.66
C GLU A 43 6.51 8.22 -15.79
N ALA A 44 6.68 9.54 -15.65
CA ALA A 44 7.99 10.18 -15.66
C ALA A 44 8.75 9.98 -14.34
N MET A 45 8.14 9.40 -13.30
CA MET A 45 8.77 9.21 -11.99
C MET A 45 10.09 8.42 -12.07
N GLN A 46 10.19 7.46 -12.98
CA GLN A 46 11.37 6.60 -13.12
C GLN A 46 12.60 7.32 -13.73
N VAL A 47 12.40 8.45 -14.41
CA VAL A 47 13.48 9.23 -15.05
C VAL A 47 13.76 10.55 -14.33
N ARG A 48 13.03 10.85 -13.24
CA ARG A 48 13.21 12.06 -12.45
C ARG A 48 14.47 12.03 -11.59
N LYS A 49 14.98 13.23 -11.31
CA LYS A 49 16.01 13.44 -10.29
C LYS A 49 15.34 13.72 -8.95
N PHE A 50 15.62 12.93 -7.92
CA PHE A 50 15.20 13.19 -6.55
C PHE A 50 16.30 13.95 -5.82
N GLY A 51 16.08 15.23 -5.50
CA GLY A 51 17.11 16.06 -4.82
C GLY A 51 18.43 16.16 -5.59
N GLY A 52 18.39 16.14 -6.93
CA GLY A 52 19.58 16.15 -7.79
C GLY A 52 20.13 14.76 -8.16
N PHE A 53 19.69 13.69 -7.48
CA PHE A 53 20.10 12.32 -7.77
C PHE A 53 19.22 11.68 -8.84
N SER A 54 19.83 11.27 -9.96
CA SER A 54 19.12 10.50 -11.00
C SER A 54 18.69 9.13 -10.46
N ALA A 55 17.42 8.77 -10.71
CA ALA A 55 16.87 7.44 -10.49
C ALA A 55 17.49 6.36 -11.40
N ILE A 56 18.19 6.76 -12.47
CA ILE A 56 18.94 5.86 -13.34
C ILE A 56 20.15 5.29 -12.56
N GLY A 57 20.25 3.95 -12.52
CA GLY A 57 21.30 3.24 -11.78
C GLY A 57 21.15 3.34 -10.26
N MET A 58 19.97 3.70 -9.74
CA MET A 58 19.73 3.88 -8.31
C MET A 58 20.00 2.60 -7.50
N GLY A 59 19.75 1.41 -8.07
CA GLY A 59 20.08 0.14 -7.42
C GLY A 59 21.57 0.01 -7.08
N TYR A 60 22.47 0.39 -7.99
CA TYR A 60 23.91 0.41 -7.73
C TYR A 60 24.30 1.48 -6.71
N LYS A 61 23.76 2.70 -6.85
CA LYS A 61 24.07 3.83 -5.97
C LYS A 61 23.67 3.57 -4.51
N ILE A 62 22.55 2.89 -4.29
CA ILE A 62 22.06 2.54 -2.95
C ILE A 62 22.93 1.47 -2.29
N GLN A 63 23.55 0.58 -3.08
CA GLN A 63 24.45 -0.45 -2.57
C GLN A 63 25.84 0.11 -2.17
N MET A 64 26.19 1.33 -2.59
CA MET A 64 27.45 1.96 -2.20
C MET A 64 27.40 2.39 -0.71
N PRO A 65 28.42 2.08 0.12
CA PRO A 65 28.31 2.23 1.58
C PRO A 65 27.99 3.64 2.08
N ILE A 66 28.66 4.66 1.52
CA ILE A 66 28.50 6.06 1.96
C ILE A 66 27.35 6.73 1.19
N ILE A 67 27.39 6.63 -0.14
CA ILE A 67 26.39 7.25 -1.03
C ILE A 67 25.01 6.68 -0.75
N GLY A 68 24.89 5.37 -0.58
CA GLY A 68 23.63 4.70 -0.27
C GLY A 68 23.04 5.15 1.06
N ARG A 69 23.86 5.33 2.11
CA ARG A 69 23.38 5.88 3.39
C ARG A 69 22.84 7.30 3.21
N ILE A 70 23.57 8.17 2.52
CA ILE A 70 23.14 9.57 2.28
C ILE A 70 21.83 9.59 1.48
N VAL A 71 21.76 8.84 0.38
CA VAL A 71 20.57 8.76 -0.48
C VAL A 71 19.38 8.24 0.30
N LYS A 72 19.56 7.19 1.11
CA LYS A 72 18.50 6.62 1.95
C LYS A 72 18.02 7.62 3.00
N THR A 73 18.91 8.28 3.74
CA THR A 73 18.53 9.28 4.74
C THR A 73 17.78 10.44 4.12
N PHE A 74 18.20 10.92 2.94
CA PHE A 74 17.50 11.97 2.23
C PHE A 74 16.11 11.51 1.75
N ALA A 75 16.01 10.31 1.17
CA ALA A 75 14.74 9.76 0.72
C ALA A 75 13.77 9.56 1.88
N GLU A 76 14.22 9.01 3.02
CA GLU A 76 13.39 8.84 4.21
C GLU A 76 12.94 10.19 4.77
N LYS A 77 13.84 11.18 4.87
CA LYS A 77 13.45 12.53 5.32
C LYS A 77 12.40 13.18 4.42
N MET A 78 12.50 12.96 3.10
CA MET A 78 11.52 13.45 2.14
C MET A 78 10.18 12.71 2.31
N LEU A 79 10.19 11.38 2.41
CA LEU A 79 8.96 10.58 2.50
C LEU A 79 8.20 10.78 3.82
N HIS A 80 8.93 10.99 4.93
CA HIS A 80 8.37 11.15 6.28
C HIS A 80 8.20 12.61 6.71
N THR A 81 8.17 13.56 5.79
CA THR A 81 7.81 14.95 6.13
C THR A 81 6.29 15.05 6.30
N ASP A 82 5.84 15.56 7.45
CA ASP A 82 4.41 15.79 7.71
C ASP A 82 3.92 17.12 7.12
N LYS A 83 4.82 17.89 6.48
CA LYS A 83 4.43 19.11 5.76
C LYS A 83 3.68 18.71 4.48
N PRO A 84 2.45 19.22 4.27
CA PRO A 84 1.73 18.96 3.03
C PRO A 84 2.55 19.48 1.84
N SER A 85 2.94 18.57 0.94
CA SER A 85 3.64 18.93 -0.28
C SER A 85 2.68 19.61 -1.22
N ARG A 86 3.05 20.80 -1.69
CA ARG A 86 2.35 21.50 -2.79
C ARG A 86 3.02 21.31 -4.13
N ASN A 87 4.14 20.58 -4.17
CA ASN A 87 4.92 20.40 -5.39
C ASN A 87 4.68 18.98 -5.94
N PRO A 88 3.92 18.82 -7.05
CA PRO A 88 3.59 17.50 -7.61
C PRO A 88 4.82 16.74 -8.16
N PHE A 89 5.98 17.42 -8.23
CA PHE A 89 7.25 16.84 -8.63
C PHE A 89 8.08 16.31 -7.44
N LYS A 90 7.64 16.53 -6.20
CA LYS A 90 8.30 16.04 -4.98
C LYS A 90 7.44 15.00 -4.28
N ALA A 91 8.03 13.84 -3.98
CA ALA A 91 7.38 12.79 -3.17
C ALA A 91 7.49 13.09 -1.66
N GLU A 92 7.41 14.38 -1.29
CA GLU A 92 7.39 14.82 0.10
C GLU A 92 6.09 14.36 0.74
N GLY A 93 6.15 13.62 1.85
CA GLY A 93 4.96 13.16 2.56
C GLY A 93 4.10 12.30 1.64
N HIS A 94 4.67 11.22 1.10
CA HIS A 94 4.01 10.22 0.23
C HIS A 94 4.39 8.77 0.64
N ILE A 95 3.99 8.34 1.84
CA ILE A 95 4.02 6.95 2.29
C ILE A 95 2.71 6.23 1.95
N GLY A 96 2.74 4.90 1.93
CA GLY A 96 1.52 4.10 2.01
C GLY A 96 1.45 3.38 3.35
N GLN A 97 0.33 2.71 3.61
CA GLN A 97 0.29 1.69 4.66
C GLN A 97 -0.34 0.40 4.14
N VAL A 98 0.23 -0.74 4.54
CA VAL A 98 -0.38 -2.05 4.33
C VAL A 98 -1.59 -2.21 5.23
N ILE A 99 -2.69 -2.71 4.69
CA ILE A 99 -3.89 -3.02 5.47
C ILE A 99 -4.40 -4.44 5.13
N PRO A 100 -4.92 -5.19 6.12
CA PRO A 100 -5.63 -6.45 5.88
C PRO A 100 -6.94 -6.24 5.13
N LEU A 101 -7.56 -7.34 4.69
CA LEU A 101 -8.84 -7.33 3.99
C LEU A 101 -9.96 -6.68 4.83
N ASP A 102 -10.09 -7.07 6.09
CA ASP A 102 -11.16 -6.57 6.97
C ASP A 102 -11.08 -5.04 7.17
N ASP A 103 -9.86 -4.50 7.26
CA ASP A 103 -9.64 -3.05 7.34
C ASP A 103 -10.01 -2.36 6.03
N ALA A 104 -9.71 -2.99 4.88
CA ALA A 104 -10.09 -2.45 3.58
C ALA A 104 -11.61 -2.43 3.38
N ILE A 105 -12.31 -3.48 3.81
CA ILE A 105 -13.78 -3.55 3.82
C ILE A 105 -14.35 -2.43 4.71
N THR A 106 -13.82 -2.30 5.94
CA THR A 106 -14.23 -1.24 6.87
C THR A 106 -14.07 0.16 6.26
N ILE A 107 -12.94 0.42 5.57
CA ILE A 107 -12.70 1.69 4.87
C ILE A 107 -13.76 1.93 3.79
N LEU A 108 -14.03 0.92 2.96
CA LEU A 108 -15.01 1.03 1.88
C LEU A 108 -16.43 1.29 2.42
N GLU A 109 -16.82 0.61 3.49
CA GLU A 109 -18.15 0.74 4.08
C GLU A 109 -18.35 2.09 4.78
N THR A 110 -17.37 2.52 5.58
CA THR A 110 -17.56 3.58 6.59
C THR A 110 -16.85 4.89 6.29
N CYS A 111 -15.77 4.87 5.52
CA CYS A 111 -14.91 6.04 5.34
C CYS A 111 -15.07 6.69 3.96
N VAL A 112 -15.27 5.89 2.91
CA VAL A 112 -15.33 6.39 1.53
C VAL A 112 -16.75 6.87 1.16
N PRO A 113 -16.90 8.06 0.56
CA PRO A 113 -18.20 8.52 0.04
C PRO A 113 -18.74 7.62 -1.08
N GLU A 114 -20.04 7.31 -1.04
CA GLU A 114 -20.72 6.35 -1.92
C GLU A 114 -20.43 6.57 -3.42
N ASP A 115 -20.62 7.80 -3.90
CA ASP A 115 -20.55 8.14 -5.33
C ASP A 115 -19.15 8.52 -5.82
N SER A 116 -18.11 8.22 -5.02
CA SER A 116 -16.74 8.62 -5.32
C SER A 116 -15.85 7.46 -5.81
N LEU A 117 -16.36 6.24 -5.81
CA LEU A 117 -15.54 5.06 -6.09
C LEU A 117 -15.30 4.86 -7.60
N ILE A 118 -14.02 4.78 -7.95
CA ILE A 118 -13.58 4.36 -9.28
C ILE A 118 -12.57 3.22 -9.18
N MET A 119 -12.55 2.34 -10.16
CA MET A 119 -11.54 1.30 -10.33
C MET A 119 -10.86 1.46 -11.68
N LYS A 120 -9.55 1.67 -11.65
CA LYS A 120 -8.75 1.99 -12.82
C LYS A 120 -7.60 1.00 -13.00
N TYR A 121 -7.00 1.01 -14.19
CA TYR A 121 -5.78 0.25 -14.44
C TYR A 121 -4.66 0.67 -13.48
N CYS A 122 -4.01 -0.31 -12.88
CA CYS A 122 -2.89 -0.06 -11.97
C CYS A 122 -1.69 0.50 -12.73
N MET A 123 -1.39 1.77 -12.49
CA MET A 123 -0.28 2.48 -13.13
C MET A 123 1.06 1.80 -12.89
N CYS A 124 1.29 1.30 -11.67
CA CYS A 124 2.53 0.63 -11.30
C CYS A 124 2.73 -0.67 -12.09
N ARG A 125 1.66 -1.47 -12.25
CA ARG A 125 1.68 -2.73 -13.00
C ARG A 125 1.87 -2.46 -14.49
N TYR A 126 1.16 -1.47 -15.03
CA TYR A 126 1.30 -1.05 -16.43
C TYR A 126 2.73 -0.57 -16.73
N MET A 127 3.31 0.29 -15.89
CA MET A 127 4.68 0.78 -16.08
C MET A 127 5.74 -0.31 -15.98
N HIS A 128 5.54 -1.32 -15.13
CA HIS A 128 6.55 -2.34 -14.90
C HIS A 128 6.47 -3.50 -15.91
N LYS A 129 5.25 -3.90 -16.31
CA LYS A 129 5.03 -5.09 -17.15
C LYS A 129 4.20 -4.86 -18.41
N GLY A 130 3.67 -3.64 -18.62
CA GLY A 130 2.70 -3.38 -19.68
C GLY A 130 1.33 -4.02 -19.42
N GLU A 131 1.11 -4.60 -18.24
CA GLU A 131 -0.13 -5.29 -17.88
C GLU A 131 -1.23 -4.27 -17.50
N LYS A 132 -2.35 -4.31 -18.22
CA LYS A 132 -3.57 -3.56 -17.92
C LYS A 132 -4.49 -4.42 -17.03
N GLU A 133 -4.41 -4.25 -15.72
CA GLU A 133 -5.35 -4.86 -14.76
C GLU A 133 -5.99 -3.77 -13.89
N ALA A 134 -7.33 -3.78 -13.82
CA ALA A 134 -8.10 -2.83 -13.05
C ALA A 134 -8.16 -3.27 -11.58
N CYS A 135 -7.16 -2.87 -10.78
CA CYS A 135 -7.02 -3.27 -9.37
C CYS A 135 -6.64 -2.10 -8.44
N CYS A 136 -6.76 -0.87 -8.94
CA CYS A 136 -6.51 0.36 -8.21
C CYS A 136 -7.85 1.06 -7.96
N ILE A 137 -8.37 0.98 -6.74
CA ILE A 137 -9.61 1.65 -6.34
C ILE A 137 -9.24 3.06 -5.86
N ASN A 138 -9.83 4.08 -6.44
CA ASN A 138 -9.61 5.48 -6.08
C ASN A 138 -10.92 6.14 -5.69
N PHE A 139 -10.81 7.23 -4.94
CA PHE A 139 -11.96 7.98 -4.44
C PHE A 139 -11.62 9.47 -4.25
N GLY A 140 -12.62 10.25 -3.85
CA GLY A 140 -12.51 11.70 -3.68
C GLY A 140 -12.08 12.41 -4.98
N VAL A 141 -11.08 13.29 -4.89
CA VAL A 141 -10.57 14.10 -6.02
C VAL A 141 -10.25 13.26 -7.25
N MET A 142 -9.76 12.04 -7.07
CA MET A 142 -9.40 11.18 -8.20
C MET A 142 -10.60 10.81 -9.08
N SER A 143 -11.78 10.68 -8.48
CA SER A 143 -13.04 10.36 -9.17
C SER A 143 -13.55 11.50 -10.07
N GLU A 144 -13.12 12.74 -9.79
CA GLU A 144 -13.46 13.94 -10.56
C GLU A 144 -12.50 14.19 -11.73
N ILE A 145 -11.25 13.73 -11.62
CA ILE A 145 -10.21 14.03 -12.61
C ILE A 145 -9.87 12.85 -13.51
N ILE A 146 -10.39 11.64 -13.23
CA ILE A 146 -10.05 10.42 -13.98
C ILE A 146 -10.36 10.52 -15.47
N ASP A 147 -11.42 11.23 -15.86
CA ASP A 147 -11.83 11.41 -17.26
C ASP A 147 -10.78 12.21 -18.06
N LYS A 148 -9.90 12.96 -17.38
CA LYS A 148 -8.73 13.64 -17.96
C LYS A 148 -7.52 12.72 -18.14
N LEU A 149 -7.62 11.48 -17.70
CA LEU A 149 -6.56 10.45 -17.73
C LEU A 149 -7.06 9.17 -18.43
N PRO A 150 -7.54 9.25 -19.69
CA PRO A 150 -8.24 8.15 -20.37
C PRO A 150 -7.41 6.86 -20.49
N ARG A 151 -6.08 6.97 -20.52
CA ARG A 151 -5.17 5.80 -20.61
C ARG A 151 -5.30 4.84 -19.41
N PHE A 152 -5.79 5.30 -18.26
CA PHE A 152 -5.96 4.47 -17.07
C PHE A 152 -7.40 3.97 -16.90
N ILE A 153 -8.33 4.39 -17.75
CA ILE A 153 -9.72 3.95 -17.72
C ILE A 153 -9.81 2.58 -18.41
N PRO A 154 -10.45 1.57 -17.77
CA PRO A 154 -10.77 0.29 -18.40
C PRO A 154 -11.56 0.43 -19.70
N GLU A 155 -11.23 -0.40 -20.70
CA GLU A 155 -11.82 -0.37 -22.05
C GLU A 155 -13.31 -0.78 -22.05
N PRO A 156 -14.08 -0.51 -23.13
CA PRO A 156 -15.55 -0.59 -23.13
C PRO A 156 -16.18 -1.95 -22.77
N GLU A 157 -15.44 -3.05 -22.92
CA GLU A 157 -15.90 -4.37 -22.47
C GLU A 157 -15.86 -4.51 -20.93
N ASP A 158 -15.03 -3.70 -20.24
CA ASP A 158 -14.86 -3.62 -18.78
C ASP A 158 -15.63 -2.44 -18.15
N SER A 159 -16.54 -1.78 -18.89
CA SER A 159 -16.91 -0.35 -18.78
C SER A 159 -17.56 0.19 -17.49
N LYS A 160 -17.57 -0.54 -16.37
CA LYS A 160 -17.86 0.07 -15.07
C LYS A 160 -16.57 0.41 -14.34
N TYR A 161 -15.90 1.48 -14.79
CA TYR A 161 -14.78 2.07 -14.04
C TYR A 161 -15.28 2.88 -12.84
N ARG A 162 -16.53 3.32 -12.84
CA ARG A 162 -17.25 3.78 -11.65
C ARG A 162 -17.96 2.57 -11.06
N ILE A 163 -17.72 2.29 -9.78
CA ILE A 163 -18.20 1.08 -9.12
C ILE A 163 -18.91 1.43 -7.83
N THR A 164 -19.83 0.57 -7.39
CA THR A 164 -20.48 0.69 -6.08
C THR A 164 -19.55 0.20 -4.96
N LYS A 165 -19.90 0.46 -3.70
CA LYS A 165 -19.20 -0.14 -2.55
C LYS A 165 -19.22 -1.66 -2.58
N ASP A 166 -20.35 -2.27 -2.92
CA ASP A 166 -20.48 -3.72 -3.00
C ASP A 166 -19.56 -4.31 -4.08
N GLU A 167 -19.54 -3.69 -5.29
CA GLU A 167 -18.64 -4.07 -6.37
C GLU A 167 -17.16 -3.91 -5.95
N ALA A 168 -16.84 -2.83 -5.22
CA ALA A 168 -15.50 -2.59 -4.69
C ALA A 168 -15.06 -3.64 -3.66
N ILE A 169 -15.93 -3.99 -2.71
CA ILE A 169 -15.69 -5.00 -1.67
C ILE A 169 -15.50 -6.37 -2.31
N GLU A 170 -16.36 -6.75 -3.26
CA GLU A 170 -16.27 -8.01 -3.98
C GLU A 170 -14.93 -8.12 -4.72
N LYS A 171 -14.60 -7.10 -5.52
CA LYS A 171 -13.35 -7.08 -6.30
C LYS A 171 -12.12 -7.09 -5.40
N PHE A 172 -12.11 -6.30 -4.34
CA PHE A 172 -10.98 -6.25 -3.43
C PHE A 172 -10.77 -7.57 -2.69
N THR A 173 -11.87 -8.24 -2.32
CA THR A 173 -11.84 -9.59 -1.75
C THR A 173 -11.28 -10.61 -2.74
N GLU A 174 -11.69 -10.54 -4.01
CA GLU A 174 -11.16 -11.38 -5.09
C GLU A 174 -9.64 -11.20 -5.23
N PHE A 175 -9.17 -9.95 -5.27
CA PHE A 175 -7.74 -9.63 -5.36
C PHE A 175 -6.95 -10.13 -4.14
N ASN A 176 -7.49 -9.97 -2.93
CA ASN A 176 -6.84 -10.44 -1.72
C ASN A 176 -6.68 -11.97 -1.70
N LYS A 177 -7.72 -12.70 -2.15
CA LYS A 177 -7.68 -14.17 -2.34
C LYS A 177 -6.65 -14.61 -3.39
N LYS A 178 -6.46 -13.82 -4.46
CA LYS A 178 -5.38 -14.03 -5.46
C LYS A 178 -3.99 -13.77 -4.89
N GLY A 179 -3.89 -13.13 -3.73
CA GLY A 179 -2.64 -12.83 -3.05
C GLY A 179 -2.19 -11.38 -3.17
N TYR A 180 -3.00 -10.48 -3.73
CA TYR A 180 -2.67 -9.06 -3.80
C TYR A 180 -2.83 -8.42 -2.42
N ILE A 181 -1.87 -7.57 -2.09
CA ILE A 181 -1.72 -6.94 -0.79
C ILE A 181 -2.52 -5.65 -0.75
N GLY A 182 -3.40 -5.53 0.23
CA GLY A 182 -4.14 -4.29 0.46
C GLY A 182 -3.22 -3.17 0.93
N THR A 183 -3.35 -2.01 0.30
CA THR A 183 -2.59 -0.80 0.65
C THR A 183 -3.42 0.44 0.47
N ILE A 184 -3.18 1.43 1.33
CA ILE A 184 -3.69 2.79 1.16
C ILE A 184 -2.55 3.74 0.82
N TRP A 185 -2.85 4.78 0.05
CA TRP A 185 -1.90 5.81 -0.37
C TRP A 185 -2.53 7.19 -0.27
N TYR A 186 -1.67 8.19 -0.06
CA TYR A 186 -2.07 9.59 0.07
C TYR A 186 -1.44 10.47 -1.01
N GLY A 187 -2.16 11.56 -1.32
CA GLY A 187 -1.68 12.68 -2.14
C GLY A 187 -1.01 13.79 -1.33
N ALA A 188 -1.30 13.85 -0.04
CA ALA A 188 -0.63 14.65 0.99
C ALA A 188 -1.21 14.18 2.33
N THR A 189 -0.39 14.01 3.36
CA THR A 189 -0.91 13.63 4.68
C THR A 189 -1.89 14.70 5.21
N PRO A 190 -3.06 14.32 5.78
CA PRO A 190 -3.57 12.95 5.98
C PRO A 190 -4.57 12.48 4.90
N TYR A 191 -4.69 13.17 3.77
CA TYR A 191 -5.66 12.86 2.71
C TYR A 191 -5.34 11.55 1.96
N ILE A 192 -6.21 10.55 2.13
CA ILE A 192 -6.16 9.25 1.47
C ILE A 192 -7.04 9.32 0.22
N ASN A 193 -6.53 8.80 -0.89
CA ASN A 193 -7.24 8.82 -2.18
C ASN A 193 -7.14 7.50 -2.97
N ASN A 194 -6.41 6.51 -2.44
CA ASN A 194 -6.28 5.21 -3.08
C ASN A 194 -6.44 4.08 -2.06
N LEU A 195 -7.17 3.04 -2.47
CA LEU A 195 -7.13 1.69 -1.93
C LEU A 195 -6.65 0.74 -3.04
N CYS A 196 -5.39 0.35 -2.99
CA CYS A 196 -4.75 -0.44 -4.05
C CYS A 196 -4.60 -1.91 -3.64
N ALA A 197 -4.92 -2.81 -4.56
CA ALA A 197 -4.52 -4.21 -4.49
C ALA A 197 -3.15 -4.41 -5.14
N CYS A 198 -2.09 -4.29 -4.34
CA CYS A 198 -0.71 -4.25 -4.80
C CYS A 198 -0.04 -5.63 -4.89
N GLN A 199 1.01 -5.71 -5.68
CA GLN A 199 1.87 -6.90 -5.77
C GLN A 199 3.33 -6.46 -5.94
N THR A 200 4.26 -7.15 -5.28
CA THR A 200 5.69 -7.00 -5.51
C THR A 200 6.15 -7.99 -6.60
N PRO A 201 7.09 -7.59 -7.48
CA PRO A 201 7.87 -6.35 -7.46
C PRO A 201 7.22 -5.21 -8.27
N MET A 202 5.93 -5.22 -8.57
CA MET A 202 5.32 -4.24 -9.48
C MET A 202 4.99 -2.90 -8.82
N CYS A 203 4.57 -2.92 -7.56
CA CYS A 203 4.13 -1.72 -6.85
C CYS A 203 5.29 -0.72 -6.63
N ALA A 204 5.18 0.47 -7.19
CA ALA A 204 6.19 1.52 -7.08
C ALA A 204 6.48 1.94 -5.64
N GLY A 205 5.53 1.74 -4.73
CA GLY A 205 5.71 2.05 -3.31
C GLY A 205 6.26 0.90 -2.46
N PHE A 206 6.07 -0.37 -2.84
CA PHE A 206 6.71 -1.50 -2.16
C PHE A 206 8.18 -1.66 -2.53
N ARG A 207 8.53 -1.45 -3.81
CA ARG A 207 9.91 -1.70 -4.28
C ARG A 207 10.97 -0.94 -3.49
N PRO A 208 10.83 0.36 -3.16
CA PRO A 208 11.85 1.04 -2.36
C PRO A 208 12.04 0.42 -0.98
N ARG A 209 10.95 -0.12 -0.40
CA ARG A 209 11.00 -0.83 0.87
C ARG A 209 11.63 -2.21 0.76
N THR A 210 11.25 -3.00 -0.24
CA THR A 210 11.68 -4.40 -0.37
C THR A 210 13.05 -4.55 -1.02
N GLU A 211 13.41 -3.71 -1.99
CA GLU A 211 14.68 -3.77 -2.73
C GLU A 211 15.78 -2.92 -2.08
N PHE A 212 15.41 -1.79 -1.44
CA PHE A 212 16.38 -0.79 -0.96
C PHE A 212 16.28 -0.50 0.55
N GLY A 213 15.29 -1.07 1.24
CA GLY A 213 15.07 -0.85 2.66
C GLY A 213 14.64 0.58 3.03
N ILE A 214 14.26 1.41 2.05
CA ILE A 214 13.71 2.76 2.26
C ILE A 214 12.29 2.62 2.80
N LYS A 215 11.96 3.28 3.91
CA LYS A 215 10.62 3.26 4.52
C LYS A 215 9.56 4.02 3.70
N SER A 216 9.27 3.58 2.47
CA SER A 216 8.27 4.15 1.57
C SER A 216 6.83 3.67 1.82
N ILE A 217 6.66 2.67 2.67
CA ILE A 217 5.37 2.12 3.08
C ILE A 217 5.48 1.58 4.51
N PHE A 218 4.50 1.93 5.34
CA PHE A 218 4.31 1.35 6.66
C PHE A 218 3.72 -0.05 6.55
N LYS A 219 4.16 -0.96 7.42
CA LYS A 219 3.50 -2.23 7.66
C LYS A 219 2.14 -2.01 8.33
N ALA A 220 1.29 -3.03 8.28
CA ALA A 220 0.01 -2.99 8.96
C ALA A 220 0.17 -2.90 10.48
N GLU A 221 -0.91 -2.52 11.18
CA GLU A 221 -1.07 -2.61 12.64
C GLU A 221 -1.04 -4.05 13.19
N TYR A 222 -0.70 -5.00 12.33
CA TYR A 222 -0.91 -6.42 12.49
C TYR A 222 0.33 -7.22 12.08
N VAL A 223 0.44 -8.43 12.61
CA VAL A 223 1.34 -9.47 12.13
C VAL A 223 0.62 -10.80 12.09
N VAL A 224 1.09 -11.67 11.20
CA VAL A 224 0.59 -13.04 11.12
C VAL A 224 1.31 -13.89 12.18
N GLN A 225 0.57 -14.79 12.81
CA GLN A 225 1.08 -15.81 13.71
C GLN A 225 0.59 -17.18 13.25
N ASN A 226 1.42 -18.20 13.47
CA ASN A 226 1.06 -19.60 13.23
C ASN A 226 0.69 -20.27 14.55
N ASN A 227 -0.42 -21.02 14.57
CA ASN A 227 -0.76 -21.98 15.58
C ASN A 227 -0.18 -23.36 15.19
N PRO A 228 0.88 -23.85 15.86
CA PRO A 228 1.54 -25.10 15.50
C PRO A 228 0.65 -26.35 15.61
N ASP A 229 -0.35 -26.32 16.49
CA ASP A 229 -1.25 -27.44 16.75
C ASP A 229 -2.18 -27.69 15.55
N ASN A 230 -2.61 -26.61 14.90
CA ASN A 230 -3.45 -26.64 13.71
C ASN A 230 -2.65 -26.85 12.42
N CYS A 231 -1.37 -26.47 12.43
CA CYS A 231 -0.55 -26.44 11.23
C CYS A 231 -0.18 -27.84 10.74
N GLN A 232 -0.55 -28.19 9.51
CA GLN A 232 -0.22 -29.50 8.90
C GLN A 232 1.09 -29.48 8.09
N GLY A 233 1.84 -28.37 8.10
CA GLY A 233 3.12 -28.29 7.39
C GLY A 233 3.03 -28.38 5.86
N CYS A 234 1.86 -28.13 5.26
CA CYS A 234 1.63 -28.29 3.81
C CYS A 234 2.31 -27.25 2.91
N LYS A 235 3.02 -26.28 3.50
CA LYS A 235 3.84 -25.24 2.82
C LYS A 235 3.08 -24.29 1.89
N ARG A 236 1.75 -24.40 1.74
CA ARG A 236 0.95 -23.55 0.83
C ARG A 236 0.97 -22.06 1.18
N CYS A 237 0.99 -21.69 2.46
CA CYS A 237 1.05 -20.29 2.85
C CYS A 237 2.39 -19.62 2.47
N ILE A 238 3.46 -20.40 2.30
CA ILE A 238 4.78 -19.88 1.91
C ILE A 238 4.69 -19.22 0.52
N THR A 239 3.93 -19.80 -0.41
CA THR A 239 3.83 -19.29 -1.79
C THR A 239 3.08 -17.95 -1.88
N MET A 240 2.28 -17.60 -0.87
CA MET A 240 1.56 -16.32 -0.80
C MET A 240 2.40 -15.20 -0.21
N CYS A 241 3.44 -15.53 0.56
CA CYS A 241 4.22 -14.53 1.26
C CYS A 241 5.20 -13.86 0.30
N GLN A 242 4.86 -12.66 -0.16
CA GLN A 242 5.71 -11.91 -1.08
C GLN A 242 6.91 -11.21 -0.40
N PHE A 243 7.06 -11.39 0.92
CA PHE A 243 8.06 -10.72 1.76
C PHE A 243 9.07 -11.68 2.40
N GLY A 244 8.99 -12.98 2.10
CA GLY A 244 9.87 -14.00 2.69
C GLY A 244 9.74 -14.11 4.21
N ALA A 245 8.57 -13.81 4.75
CA ALA A 245 8.29 -13.85 6.18
C ALA A 245 7.83 -15.23 6.67
N ILE A 246 7.56 -16.20 5.79
CA ILE A 246 7.11 -17.54 6.17
C ILE A 246 8.11 -18.56 5.63
N SER A 247 8.59 -19.44 6.50
CA SER A 247 9.53 -20.52 6.16
C SER A 247 9.05 -21.85 6.74
N PHE A 248 9.48 -22.97 6.15
CA PHE A 248 9.22 -24.28 6.72
C PHE A 248 10.34 -24.68 7.69
N ASN A 249 9.98 -25.13 8.88
CA ASN A 249 10.90 -25.62 9.88
C ASN A 249 10.98 -27.15 9.79
N GLU A 250 12.16 -27.65 9.41
CA GLU A 250 12.37 -29.08 9.22
C GLU A 250 12.33 -29.89 10.52
N ASN A 251 12.55 -29.27 11.68
CA ASN A 251 12.54 -29.95 12.98
C ASN A 251 11.10 -30.12 13.50
N THR A 252 10.30 -29.06 13.47
CA THR A 252 8.91 -29.10 13.95
C THR A 252 7.95 -29.65 12.89
N LYS A 253 8.39 -29.71 11.63
CA LYS A 253 7.55 -29.99 10.45
C LYS A 253 6.36 -29.03 10.35
N ARG A 254 6.53 -27.80 10.84
CA ARG A 254 5.55 -26.69 10.78
C ARG A 254 6.13 -25.52 10.00
N VAL A 255 5.29 -24.52 9.73
CA VAL A 255 5.77 -23.23 9.23
C VAL A 255 6.08 -22.30 10.40
N ASP A 256 7.14 -21.52 10.24
CA ASP A 256 7.50 -20.43 11.14
C ASP A 256 7.23 -19.10 10.44
N VAL A 257 6.79 -18.10 11.20
CA VAL A 257 6.56 -16.74 10.71
C VAL A 257 7.57 -15.79 11.34
N ASP A 258 8.47 -15.24 10.52
CA ASP A 258 9.34 -14.14 10.89
C ASP A 258 8.52 -12.85 10.94
N GLN A 259 8.03 -12.53 12.14
CA GLN A 259 7.17 -11.37 12.36
C GLN A 259 7.90 -10.03 12.14
N SER A 260 9.24 -10.02 12.19
CA SER A 260 10.04 -8.84 11.85
C SER A 260 9.96 -8.51 10.35
N LYS A 261 9.87 -9.53 9.49
CA LYS A 261 9.66 -9.37 8.04
C LYS A 261 8.20 -9.28 7.65
N CYS A 262 7.28 -9.71 8.50
CA CYS A 262 5.86 -9.72 8.21
C CYS A 262 5.27 -8.29 8.07
N PHE A 263 4.65 -8.02 6.92
CA PHE A 263 3.94 -6.77 6.66
C PHE A 263 2.49 -6.75 7.16
N GLY A 264 1.99 -7.88 7.67
CA GLY A 264 0.63 -7.97 8.23
C GLY A 264 -0.51 -7.93 7.21
N CYS A 265 -0.23 -8.16 5.93
CA CYS A 265 -1.22 -8.08 4.84
C CYS A 265 -2.32 -9.15 4.84
N GLY A 266 -2.16 -10.24 5.59
CA GLY A 266 -3.18 -11.29 5.73
C GLY A 266 -3.38 -12.23 4.54
N VAL A 267 -2.79 -11.97 3.36
CA VAL A 267 -3.08 -12.76 2.15
C VAL A 267 -2.76 -14.25 2.26
N CYS A 268 -1.82 -14.63 3.14
CA CYS A 268 -1.46 -16.03 3.37
C CYS A 268 -2.52 -16.83 4.13
N LEU A 269 -3.44 -16.17 4.85
CA LEU A 269 -4.51 -16.82 5.61
C LEU A 269 -5.45 -17.60 4.67
N HIS A 270 -5.74 -17.06 3.48
CA HIS A 270 -6.61 -17.69 2.46
C HIS A 270 -6.13 -19.08 2.00
N MET A 271 -4.84 -19.39 2.13
CA MET A 271 -4.30 -20.69 1.73
C MET A 271 -4.36 -21.76 2.83
N CYS A 272 -4.58 -21.36 4.08
CA CYS A 272 -4.58 -22.29 5.19
C CYS A 272 -5.97 -22.91 5.39
N ARG A 273 -6.14 -24.16 4.95
CA ARG A 273 -7.39 -24.93 5.14
C ARG A 273 -7.57 -25.50 6.55
N PHE A 274 -6.61 -25.26 7.43
CA PHE A 274 -6.57 -25.79 8.78
C PHE A 274 -6.64 -24.69 9.84
N GLU A 275 -6.90 -23.44 9.43
CA GLU A 275 -7.02 -22.30 10.36
C GLU A 275 -5.78 -22.16 11.27
N ALA A 276 -4.60 -22.49 10.73
CA ALA A 276 -3.36 -22.41 11.47
C ALA A 276 -2.76 -21.00 11.46
N LEU A 277 -3.22 -20.11 10.60
CA LEU A 277 -2.72 -18.73 10.54
C LEU A 277 -3.79 -17.78 11.03
N ASN A 278 -3.40 -16.85 11.90
CA ASN A 278 -4.23 -15.75 12.35
C ASN A 278 -3.45 -14.43 12.31
N ILE A 279 -4.17 -13.33 12.48
CA ILE A 279 -3.60 -11.99 12.62
C ILE A 279 -3.72 -11.58 14.09
N VAL A 280 -2.64 -11.05 14.64
CA VAL A 280 -2.58 -10.44 15.98
C VAL A 280 -2.06 -9.00 15.89
N ALA A 281 -2.41 -8.17 16.87
CA ALA A 281 -1.98 -6.77 16.86
C ALA A 281 -0.46 -6.67 17.02
N ARG A 282 0.18 -5.91 16.14
CA ARG A 282 1.65 -5.71 16.15
C ARG A 282 2.15 -5.14 17.48
N ASN A 283 1.37 -4.25 18.09
CA ASN A 283 1.71 -3.60 19.36
C ASN A 283 1.62 -4.53 20.57
N GLU A 284 0.95 -5.68 20.47
CA GLU A 284 0.91 -6.69 21.54
C GLU A 284 2.21 -7.50 21.60
N ILE A 285 3.05 -7.45 20.55
CA ILE A 285 4.34 -8.12 20.51
C ILE A 285 5.43 -7.11 20.91
N PRO A 286 6.05 -7.23 22.10
CA PRO A 286 6.96 -6.21 22.61
C PRO A 286 8.13 -5.88 21.67
N ALA A 287 8.66 -6.89 20.98
CA ALA A 287 9.77 -6.74 20.04
C ALA A 287 9.41 -5.94 18.78
N LEU A 288 8.12 -5.76 18.47
CA LEU A 288 7.63 -5.12 17.24
C LEU A 288 6.93 -3.79 17.49
N LYS A 289 6.79 -3.36 18.74
CA LYS A 289 6.17 -2.09 19.09
C LYS A 289 6.89 -0.93 18.39
N GLY A 290 6.14 -0.12 17.64
CA GLY A 290 6.70 0.99 16.86
C GLY A 290 7.44 0.58 15.57
N GLN A 291 7.50 -0.71 15.24
CA GLN A 291 8.17 -1.21 14.04
C GLN A 291 7.21 -1.36 12.87
N TYR A 292 6.94 -0.23 12.22
CA TYR A 292 6.13 -0.12 11.02
C TYR A 292 6.99 0.02 9.75
#